data_AF-A0A2U3AP67-F1
#
_entry.id   AF-A0A2U3AP67-F1
#
_cell.length_a   1.000
_cell.length_b   1.000
_cell.length_c   1.000
_cell.angle_alpha   90.00
_cell.angle_beta   90.00
_cell.angle_gamma   90.00
#
_symmetry.space_group_name_H-M   'P 1'
#
loop_
_entity.id
_entity.type
_entity.pdbx_description
1 polymer ?
#
loop_
_entity_poly.entity_id
_entity_poly.type
_entity_poly.pdbx_seq_one_letter_code
_entity_poly.pdbx_strand_id
1 'polypeptide(L)' 'MRNQLHDEQVCPYCEYVVEQHEANYDQDEEEITCINCDKVYVSKPQWKLEGWIIEKQCETCGKWTDEGYTPCECDE' A
#
# COMPACT_ATOMS: atom_id res chain seq x y z
N MET A 1 21.62 5.06 -7.93
CA MET A 1 21.10 5.78 -6.74
C MET A 1 19.90 4.98 -6.26
N ARG A 2 19.89 4.53 -5.00
CA ARG A 2 18.79 3.73 -4.46
C ARG A 2 17.63 4.68 -4.19
N ASN A 3 16.49 4.48 -4.88
CA ASN A 3 15.23 5.13 -4.49
C ASN A 3 14.84 4.54 -3.14
N GLN A 4 15.12 5.29 -2.08
CA GLN A 4 14.70 4.94 -0.73
C GLN A 4 13.25 5.38 -0.63
N LEU A 5 12.33 4.42 -0.55
CA LEU A 5 10.93 4.69 -0.27
C LEU A 5 10.89 5.21 1.16
N HIS A 6 10.42 6.44 1.35
CA HIS A 6 10.25 7.03 2.67
C HIS A 6 8.79 6.83 3.07
N ASP A 7 8.57 6.35 4.30
CA ASP A 7 7.24 6.27 4.94
C ASP A 7 6.67 7.67 5.24
N GLU A 8 7.48 8.70 5.01
CA GLU A 8 7.19 10.11 5.21
C GLU A 8 7.20 10.83 3.87
N GLN A 9 6.28 11.77 3.67
CA GLN A 9 6.27 12.60 2.48
C GLN A 9 7.18 13.81 2.69
N VAL A 10 8.13 14.05 1.80
CA VAL A 10 9.02 15.22 1.88
C VAL A 10 8.62 16.25 0.84
N CYS A 11 8.36 17.49 1.26
CA CYS A 11 8.05 18.56 0.33
C CYS A 11 9.23 18.81 -0.63
N PRO A 12 9.04 18.71 -1.96
CA PRO A 12 10.14 18.85 -2.92
C PRO A 12 10.68 20.28 -3.04
N TYR A 13 10.03 21.25 -2.41
CA TYR A 13 10.40 22.67 -2.51
C TYR A 13 11.13 23.22 -1.30
N CYS A 14 10.92 22.64 -0.12
CA CYS A 14 11.49 23.16 1.13
C CYS A 14 12.01 22.06 2.06
N GLU A 15 12.00 20.80 1.61
CA GLU A 15 12.50 19.63 2.35
C GLU A 15 11.80 19.38 3.69
N TYR A 16 10.67 20.04 3.93
CA TYR A 16 9.85 19.84 5.11
C TYR A 16 9.18 18.47 5.07
N VAL A 17 9.35 17.70 6.14
CA VAL A 17 8.75 16.37 6.31
C VAL A 17 7.28 16.55 6.72
N VAL A 18 6.39 15.96 5.94
CA VAL A 18 4.95 15.93 6.16
C VAL A 18 4.61 14.56 6.74
N GLU A 19 4.28 14.51 8.04
CA GLU A 19 3.84 13.31 8.77
C GLU A 19 2.40 12.92 8.40
N GLN A 20 2.09 12.79 7.11
CA GLN A 20 0.77 12.34 6.62
C GLN A 20 0.71 10.81 6.62
N HIS A 21 0.58 10.23 7.81
CA HIS A 21 0.17 8.84 8.00
C HIS A 21 -1.28 8.57 7.53
N GLU A 22 -1.96 9.56 6.95
CA GLU A 22 -3.34 9.52 6.45
C GLU A 22 -3.44 9.77 4.93
N ALA A 23 -2.34 9.64 4.17
CA ALA A 23 -2.42 9.69 2.71
C ALA A 23 -3.45 8.65 2.23
N ASN A 24 -4.44 9.10 1.47
CA ASN A 24 -5.58 8.27 1.13
C ASN A 24 -5.17 7.29 0.02
N TYR A 25 -4.65 6.12 0.41
CA TYR A 25 -4.06 5.12 -0.48
C TYR A 25 -5.04 4.48 -1.48
N ASP A 26 -6.33 4.83 -1.41
CA ASP A 26 -7.34 4.43 -2.39
C ASP A 26 -7.16 5.13 -3.76
N GLN A 27 -6.26 6.12 -3.86
CA GLN A 27 -6.00 6.87 -5.09
C GLN A 27 -4.54 6.76 -5.56
N ASP A 28 -4.35 6.70 -6.88
CA ASP A 28 -3.03 6.60 -7.53
C ASP A 28 -2.17 7.88 -7.35
N GLU A 29 -2.79 9.00 -6.98
CA GLU A 29 -2.14 10.27 -6.72
C GLU A 29 -2.97 11.18 -5.80
N GLU A 30 -2.29 11.98 -4.97
CA GLU A 30 -2.89 12.95 -4.06
C GLU A 30 -2.20 14.31 -4.20
N GLU A 31 -2.96 15.40 -4.34
CA GLU A 31 -2.45 16.77 -4.29
C GLU A 31 -2.33 17.26 -2.83
N ILE A 32 -1.12 17.66 -2.44
CA ILE A 32 -0.83 18.13 -1.07
C ILE A 32 -0.31 19.55 -1.11
N THR A 33 -0.83 20.39 -0.23
CA THR A 33 -0.29 21.73 0.02
C THR A 33 0.68 21.67 1.21
N CYS A 34 1.94 22.04 0.98
CA CYS A 34 2.94 22.04 2.03
C CYS A 34 2.66 23.14 3.07
N ILE A 35 2.48 22.75 4.33
CA ILE A 35 2.21 23.70 5.44
C ILE A 35 3.34 24.69 5.72
N ASN A 36 4.56 24.40 5.26
CA ASN A 36 5.73 25.24 5.55
C ASN A 36 6.02 26.28 4.45
N CYS A 37 5.70 25.98 3.19
CA CYS A 37 5.99 26.87 2.06
C CYS A 37 4.81 27.19 1.15
N ASP A 38 3.60 26.70 1.50
CA ASP A 38 2.33 26.89 0.79
C ASP A 38 2.33 26.43 -0.68
N LYS A 39 3.34 25.66 -1.10
CA LYS A 39 3.41 25.11 -2.45
C LYS A 39 2.67 23.78 -2.53
N VAL A 40 1.97 23.58 -3.63
CA VAL A 40 1.27 22.34 -3.96
C VAL A 40 2.22 21.37 -4.66
N TYR A 41 2.21 20.12 -4.26
CA TYR A 41 2.91 19.01 -4.92
C TYR A 41 2.03 17.77 -4.98
N VAL A 42 2.38 16.83 -5.86
CA VAL A 42 1.67 15.56 -6.02
C VAL A 42 2.45 14.45 -5.33
N SER A 43 1.80 13.72 -4.44
CA SER A 43 2.31 12.47 -3.87
C SER A 43 1.74 11.29 -4.64
N LYS A 44 2.57 10.28 -4.94
CA LYS A 44 2.15 9.04 -5.59
C LYS A 44 2.69 7.86 -4.81
N PRO A 45 1.85 6.92 -4.35
CA PRO A 45 2.34 5.70 -3.73
C PRO A 45 3.18 4.90 -4.73
N GLN A 46 4.29 4.36 -4.25
CA GLN A 46 5.09 3.41 -5.03
C GLN A 46 4.83 2.01 -4.52
N TRP A 47 4.04 1.26 -5.29
CA TRP A 47 3.77 -0.14 -5.01
C TRP A 47 4.88 -1.02 -5.57
N LYS A 48 5.29 -2.01 -4.78
CA LYS A 48 6.13 -3.11 -5.26
C LYS A 48 5.30 -4.39 -5.21
N LEU A 49 5.27 -5.10 -6.32
CA LEU A 49 4.69 -6.45 -6.34
C LEU A 49 5.58 -7.35 -5.48
N GLU A 50 5.10 -7.72 -4.29
CA GLU A 50 5.81 -8.66 -3.41
C GLU A 50 5.60 -10.12 -3.84
N GLY A 51 4.52 -10.41 -4.57
CA GLY A 51 4.18 -11.74 -5.04
C GLY A 51 2.67 -11.90 -5.21
N TRP A 52 2.24 -13.15 -5.32
CA TRP A 52 0.82 -13.51 -5.38
C TRP A 52 0.48 -14.40 -4.20
N ILE A 53 -0.59 -14.07 -3.48
CA ILE A 53 -1.24 -15.03 -2.59
C ILE A 53 -2.23 -15.79 -3.47
N ILE A 54 -2.05 -17.11 -3.57
CA ILE A 54 -2.93 -17.99 -4.32
C ILE A 54 -3.82 -18.71 -3.33
N GLU A 55 -5.10 -18.36 -3.36
CA GLU A 55 -6.12 -19.03 -2.57
C GLU A 55 -6.83 -20.10 -3.42
N LYS A 56 -7.20 -21.21 -2.78
CA LYS A 56 -8.04 -22.23 -3.39
C LYS A 56 -9.34 -22.35 -2.60
N GLN A 57 -10.47 -22.33 -3.30
CA GLN A 57 -11.74 -22.65 -2.69
C GLN A 57 -11.86 -24.17 -2.50
N CYS A 58 -12.21 -24.58 -1.29
CA CYS A 58 -12.52 -25.97 -0.99
C CYS A 58 -13.85 -26.37 -1.62
N GLU A 59 -13.86 -27.40 -2.47
CA GLU A 59 -15.08 -27.86 -3.14
C GLU A 59 -16.11 -28.47 -2.16
N THR A 60 -15.67 -28.96 -1.00
CA THR A 60 -16.52 -29.65 -0.04
C THR A 60 -17.32 -28.68 0.85
N CYS A 61 -16.66 -27.65 1.40
CA CYS A 61 -17.32 -26.71 2.32
C CYS A 61 -17.33 -25.26 1.83
N GLY A 62 -16.81 -24.96 0.63
CA GLY A 62 -16.82 -23.62 0.03
C GLY A 62 -15.88 -22.60 0.70
N LYS A 63 -15.14 -23.00 1.73
CA LYS A 63 -14.15 -22.16 2.43
C LYS A 63 -12.92 -21.92 1.55
N TRP A 64 -12.36 -20.72 1.61
CA TRP A 64 -11.08 -20.39 0.97
C TRP A 64 -9.93 -20.82 1.86
N THR A 65 -8.86 -21.32 1.25
CA THR A 65 -7.63 -21.74 1.93
C THR A 65 -6.44 -21.01 1.33
N ASP A 66 -5.62 -20.46 2.21
CA ASP A 66 -4.39 -19.75 1.85
C ASP A 66 -3.33 -20.78 1.52
N GLU A 67 -2.62 -20.54 0.41
CA GLU A 67 -1.60 -21.43 -0.14
C GLU A 67 -2.23 -22.77 -0.57
N GLY A 68 -2.45 -22.97 -1.87
CA GLY A 68 -3.13 -24.14 -2.45
C GLY A 68 -2.60 -25.55 -2.10
N TYR A 69 -1.69 -25.68 -1.14
CA TYR A 69 -1.23 -26.90 -0.48
C TYR A 69 -1.94 -27.20 0.85
N THR A 70 -2.66 -26.26 1.46
CA THR A 70 -3.36 -26.47 2.73
C THR A 70 -4.54 -27.43 2.52
N PRO A 71 -4.61 -28.56 3.25
CA PRO A 71 -5.75 -29.47 3.20
C PRO A 71 -7.04 -28.74 3.59
N CYS A 72 -8.16 -29.12 2.98
CA CYS A 72 -9.47 -28.63 3.39
C CYS A 72 -9.78 -29.09 4.83
N GLU A 73 -9.64 -28.18 5.80
CA GLU A 73 -10.13 -28.39 7.16
C GLU A 73 -11.58 -27.89 7.24
N CYS A 74 -12.50 -28.77 6.81
CA CYS A 74 -13.92 -28.57 7.05
C CYS A 74 -14.24 -29.20 8.40
N ASP A 75 -14.36 -28.39 9.47
CA ASP A 75 -14.98 -28.87 10.72
C ASP A 75 -16.36 -29.47 10.39
N GLU A 76 -16.60 -30.70 10.88
CA GLU A 76 -17.83 -31.48 10.66
C GLU A 76 -19.09 -30.79 11.22
#